data_AF-A0A9N9I6V9-F1
#
_entry.id   AF-A0A9N9I6V9-F1
#
_cell.length_a   1.000
_cell.length_b   1.000
_cell.length_c   1.000
_cell.angle_alpha   90.00
_cell.angle_beta   90.00
_cell.angle_gamma   90.00
#
_symmetry.space_group_name_H-M   'P 1'
#
loop_
_entity.id
_entity.type
_entity.pdbx_description
1 polymer ?
#
loop_
_entity_poly.entity_id
_entity_poly.type
_entity_poly.pdbx_seq_one_letter_code
_entity_poly.pdbx_strand_id
1 'polypeptide(L)'
;MCINSCQAFTEEFIENTSCKICGGSRYDSKENPRKFAIYFPLIPRLQIQYADPTHAIQLRYRANYKQDNETIRDIYDSKLYKEILEEELLPDD
;
A
#
# COMPACT_ATOMS: atom_id res chain seq x y z
N MET A 1 12.25 5.65 11.14
CA MET A 1 11.08 6.45 11.60
C MET A 1 11.46 7.18 12.89
N CYS A 2 10.81 8.29 13.23
CA CYS A 2 10.89 8.86 14.57
C CYS A 2 10.36 7.86 15.62
N ILE A 3 10.93 7.82 16.83
CA ILE A 3 10.46 6.94 17.92
C ILE A 3 8.97 7.17 18.24
N ASN A 4 8.54 8.44 18.26
CA ASN A 4 7.16 8.89 18.50
C ASN A 4 6.27 8.80 17.24
N SER A 5 6.72 8.12 16.18
CA SER A 5 6.03 7.97 14.87
C SER A 5 5.78 9.26 14.07
N CYS A 6 6.14 10.45 14.57
CA CYS A 6 5.80 11.74 13.95
C CYS A 6 6.22 11.90 12.49
N GLN A 7 7.32 11.26 12.06
CA GLN A 7 7.76 11.26 10.67
C GLN A 7 8.49 9.97 10.28
N ALA A 8 8.53 9.70 8.98
CA ALA A 8 9.51 8.82 8.36
C ALA A 8 10.88 9.53 8.25
N PHE A 9 11.93 8.74 7.98
CA PHE A 9 13.26 9.22 7.62
C PHE A 9 13.60 8.61 6.26
N THR A 10 12.90 9.12 5.24
CA THR A 10 12.86 8.67 3.84
C THR A 10 12.85 9.92 2.97
N GLU A 11 13.25 9.79 1.69
CA GLU A 11 13.20 10.88 0.70
C GLU A 11 13.83 12.18 1.24
N GLU A 12 13.09 13.28 1.30
CA GLU A 12 13.56 14.59 1.81
C GLU A 12 14.01 14.59 3.30
N PHE A 13 13.78 13.50 4.03
CA PHE A 13 14.24 13.29 5.41
C PHE A 13 15.28 12.18 5.54
N ILE A 14 15.89 11.71 4.44
CA ILE A 14 16.88 10.62 4.48
C ILE A 14 18.16 10.99 5.23
N GLU A 15 18.58 12.26 5.19
CA GLU A 15 19.74 12.80 5.92
C GLU A 15 19.40 13.34 7.33
N ASN A 16 18.11 13.35 7.73
CA ASN A 16 17.70 13.90 9.01
C ASN A 16 18.13 12.99 10.19
N THR A 17 19.01 13.48 11.05
CA THR A 17 19.42 12.82 12.31
C THR A 17 18.43 13.05 13.46
N SER A 18 17.58 14.06 13.37
CA SER A 18 16.51 14.38 14.33
C SER A 18 15.17 14.62 13.63
N CYS A 19 14.08 14.44 14.38
CA CYS A 19 12.73 14.70 13.89
C CYS A 19 12.42 16.21 13.87
N LYS A 20 12.01 16.75 12.71
CA LYS A 20 11.63 18.15 12.51
C LYS A 20 10.39 18.57 13.32
N ILE A 21 9.56 17.61 13.75
CA ILE A 21 8.30 17.86 14.48
C ILE A 21 8.48 17.86 16.00
N CYS A 22 9.24 16.90 16.55
CA CYS A 22 9.35 16.71 18.02
C CYS A 22 10.79 16.69 18.55
N GLY A 23 11.78 17.05 17.74
CA GLY A 23 13.21 17.10 18.10
C GLY A 23 13.88 15.74 18.35
N GLY A 24 13.10 14.67 18.54
CA GLY A 24 13.61 13.36 18.94
C GLY A 24 14.65 12.79 17.96
N SER A 25 15.81 12.40 18.48
CA SER A 25 16.88 11.74 17.73
C SER A 25 16.38 10.46 17.03
N ARG A 26 16.82 10.29 15.78
CA ARG A 26 16.69 9.08 14.96
C ARG A 26 17.51 7.91 15.51
N TYR A 27 18.66 8.20 16.10
CA TYR A 27 19.67 7.23 16.51
C TYR A 27 19.83 7.15 18.04
N ASP A 28 20.21 5.99 18.55
CA ASP A 28 20.59 5.79 19.95
C ASP A 28 22.07 6.15 20.21
N SER A 29 22.54 5.95 21.44
CA SER A 29 23.94 6.21 21.84
C SER A 29 24.95 5.19 21.30
N LYS A 30 24.53 4.30 20.38
CA LYS A 30 25.34 3.32 19.65
C LYS A 30 25.13 3.46 18.13
N GLU A 31 24.58 4.59 17.69
CA GLU A 31 24.28 4.92 16.29
C GLU A 31 23.24 3.98 15.61
N ASN A 32 22.46 3.23 16.39
CA ASN A 32 21.40 2.38 15.84
C ASN A 32 20.10 3.17 15.65
N PRO A 33 19.39 3.02 14.51
CA PRO A 33 18.08 3.61 14.31
C PRO A 33 17.08 3.16 15.39
N ARG A 34 16.55 4.11 16.17
CA ARG A 34 15.66 3.85 17.33
C ARG A 34 14.29 3.26 16.95
N LYS A 35 13.89 3.39 15.68
CA LYS A 35 12.66 2.79 15.16
C LYS A 35 12.75 2.53 13.66
N PHE A 36 12.79 1.25 13.29
CA PHE A 36 12.64 0.79 11.92
C PHE A 36 11.15 0.77 11.52
N ALA A 37 10.86 0.92 10.23
CA ALA A 37 9.57 0.56 9.67
C ALA A 37 9.68 -0.87 9.16
N ILE A 38 8.91 -1.79 9.76
CA ILE A 38 8.75 -3.15 9.21
C ILE A 38 7.80 -3.02 8.03
N TYR A 39 8.25 -3.38 6.83
CA TYR A 39 7.44 -3.35 5.62
C TYR A 39 7.36 -4.74 4.98
N PHE A 40 6.29 -4.97 4.22
CA PHE A 40 6.05 -6.22 3.51
C PHE A 40 6.41 -5.98 2.03
N PRO A 41 7.51 -6.54 1.49
CA PRO A 41 7.96 -6.21 0.14
C PRO A 41 6.98 -6.77 -0.89
N LEU A 42 6.15 -5.89 -1.46
CA LEU A 42 5.02 -6.28 -2.32
C LEU A 42 5.47 -6.92 -3.64
N ILE A 43 6.46 -6.34 -4.32
CA ILE A 43 6.94 -6.82 -5.63
C ILE A 43 7.31 -8.32 -5.62
N PRO A 44 8.24 -8.83 -4.76
CA PRO A 44 8.56 -10.25 -4.74
C PRO A 44 7.40 -11.14 -4.27
N ARG A 45 6.46 -10.62 -3.47
CA ARG A 45 5.24 -11.35 -3.09
C ARG A 45 4.31 -11.55 -4.28
N LEU A 46 4.05 -10.48 -5.03
CA LEU A 46 3.26 -10.53 -6.26
C LEU A 46 3.94 -11.44 -7.30
N GLN A 47 5.25 -11.37 -7.46
CA GLN A 47 6.00 -12.29 -8.33
C GLN A 47 5.81 -13.77 -7.93
N ILE A 48 5.90 -14.10 -6.64
CA ILE A 48 5.63 -15.46 -6.14
C ILE A 48 4.17 -15.87 -6.38
N GLN A 49 3.21 -14.97 -6.15
CA GLN A 49 1.79 -15.24 -6.36
C GLN A 49 1.42 -15.43 -7.85
N TYR A 50 2.03 -14.68 -8.76
CA TYR A 50 1.83 -14.83 -10.21
C TYR A 50 2.67 -15.97 -10.84
N ALA A 51 3.64 -16.52 -10.13
CA ALA A 51 4.41 -17.69 -10.58
C ALA A 51 3.61 -19.00 -10.48
N ASP A 52 2.59 -19.07 -9.61
CA ASP A 52 1.62 -20.17 -9.61
C ASP A 52 0.50 -19.89 -10.63
N PRO A 53 0.23 -20.78 -11.61
CA PRO A 53 -0.80 -20.55 -12.63
C PRO A 53 -2.23 -20.42 -12.07
N THR A 54 -2.53 -21.08 -10.95
CA THR A 54 -3.87 -21.07 -10.34
C THR A 54 -4.12 -19.74 -9.65
N HIS A 55 -3.18 -19.28 -8.83
CA HIS A 55 -3.22 -17.96 -8.20
C HIS A 55 -3.17 -16.85 -9.25
N ALA A 56 -2.35 -16.97 -10.31
CA ALA A 56 -2.29 -16.00 -11.40
C ALA A 56 -3.64 -15.82 -12.13
N ILE A 57 -4.48 -16.86 -12.20
CA ILE A 57 -5.87 -16.75 -12.68
C ILE A 57 -6.75 -16.02 -11.65
N GLN A 58 -6.70 -16.43 -10.38
CA GLN A 58 -7.51 -15.85 -9.30
C GLN A 58 -7.23 -14.36 -9.05
N LEU A 59 -5.96 -13.92 -9.12
CA LEU A 59 -5.57 -12.52 -8.91
C LEU A 59 -6.15 -11.58 -9.98
N ARG A 60 -6.45 -12.10 -11.18
CA ARG A 60 -7.11 -11.35 -12.25
C ARG A 60 -8.64 -11.33 -12.12
N TYR A 61 -9.21 -11.74 -10.99
CA TYR A 61 -10.66 -11.78 -10.76
C TYR A 61 -11.34 -10.43 -11.05
N ARG A 62 -10.90 -9.32 -10.43
CA ARG A 62 -11.44 -7.97 -10.68
C ARG A 62 -11.42 -7.62 -12.18
N ALA A 63 -10.27 -7.76 -12.82
CA ALA A 63 -10.07 -7.38 -14.22
C ALA A 63 -10.87 -8.25 -15.24
N ASN A 64 -11.32 -9.44 -14.83
CA ASN A 64 -12.20 -10.29 -15.63
C ASN A 64 -13.67 -10.26 -15.13
N TYR A 65 -13.97 -9.46 -14.10
CA TYR A 65 -15.30 -9.42 -13.50
C TYR A 65 -16.29 -8.71 -14.42
N LYS A 66 -17.39 -9.39 -14.75
CA LYS A 66 -18.48 -8.80 -15.53
C LYS A 66 -19.54 -8.28 -14.57
N GLN A 67 -19.56 -6.96 -14.38
CA GLN A 67 -20.55 -6.26 -13.57
C GLN A 67 -21.98 -6.67 -13.95
N ASP A 68 -22.79 -6.85 -12.91
CA ASP A 68 -24.22 -7.05 -12.97
C ASP A 68 -24.93 -5.72 -12.66
N ASN A 69 -26.09 -5.52 -13.27
CA ASN A 69 -26.94 -4.34 -13.07
C ASN A 69 -28.35 -4.71 -12.59
N GLU A 70 -28.66 -6.01 -12.51
CA GLU A 70 -29.93 -6.55 -12.02
C GLU A 70 -29.79 -7.06 -10.58
N THR A 71 -28.64 -7.63 -10.22
CA THR A 71 -28.34 -8.15 -8.87
C THR A 71 -26.97 -7.70 -8.35
N ILE A 72 -26.83 -7.53 -7.04
CA ILE A 72 -25.52 -7.32 -6.40
C ILE A 72 -24.97 -8.69 -6.00
N ARG A 73 -23.89 -9.13 -6.65
CA ARG A 73 -23.22 -10.42 -6.43
C ARG A 73 -21.82 -10.21 -5.84
N ASP A 74 -21.18 -9.09 -6.18
CA ASP A 74 -19.88 -8.66 -5.65
C ASP A 74 -19.91 -7.16 -5.29
N ILE A 75 -18.88 -6.65 -4.61
CA ILE A 75 -18.74 -5.22 -4.30
C ILE A 75 -18.67 -4.37 -5.57
N TYR A 76 -18.21 -4.95 -6.68
CA TYR A 76 -18.11 -4.29 -7.98
C TYR A 76 -19.45 -3.97 -8.62
N ASP A 77 -20.54 -4.63 -8.20
CA ASP A 77 -21.90 -4.35 -8.69
C ASP A 77 -22.55 -3.16 -7.96
N SER A 78 -21.97 -2.75 -6.82
CA SER A 78 -22.54 -1.70 -5.96
C SER A 78 -22.53 -0.33 -6.62
N LYS A 79 -23.56 0.48 -6.31
CA LYS A 79 -23.72 1.85 -6.82
C LYS A 79 -22.48 2.71 -6.54
N LEU A 80 -21.98 2.68 -5.31
CA LEU A 80 -20.78 3.42 -4.90
C LEU A 80 -19.53 3.03 -5.69
N TYR A 81 -19.34 1.73 -6.00
CA TYR A 81 -18.19 1.32 -6.79
C TYR A 81 -18.28 1.79 -8.24
N LYS A 82 -19.49 1.84 -8.81
CA LYS A 82 -19.74 2.39 -10.16
C LYS A 82 -19.52 3.91 -10.19
N GLU A 83 -20.01 4.63 -9.18
CA GLU A 83 -19.76 6.08 -9.01
C GLU A 83 -18.25 6.39 -8.92
N ILE A 84 -17.47 5.61 -8.15
CA ILE A 84 -16.01 5.80 -8.03
C ILE A 84 -15.26 5.54 -9.35
N LEU A 85 -15.78 4.67 -10.23
CA LEU A 85 -15.23 4.49 -11.59
C LEU A 85 -15.63 5.64 -12.52
N GLU A 86 -16.87 6.12 -12.45
CA GLU A 86 -17.36 7.26 -13.23
C GLU A 86 -16.65 8.58 -12.88
N GLU A 87 -16.17 8.73 -11.64
CA GLU A 87 -15.36 9.86 -11.17
C GLU A 87 -13.85 9.75 -11.51
N GLU A 88 -13.41 8.71 -12.24
CA GLU A 88 -12.00 8.39 -12.56
C GLU A 88 -11.06 8.31 -11.32
N LEU A 89 -11.61 8.13 -10.11
CA LEU A 89 -10.84 8.05 -8.86
C LEU A 89 -10.08 6.72 -8.68
N LEU A 90 -10.48 5.69 -9.43
CA LEU A 90 -9.78 4.42 -9.57
C LEU A 90 -9.61 4.12 -11.08
N PRO A 91 -8.66 4.77 -11.76
CA PRO A 91 -8.38 4.44 -13.16
C PRO A 91 -7.85 3.01 -13.27
N ASP A 92 -8.17 2.33 -14.37
CA ASP A 92 -7.54 1.06 -14.74
C ASP A 92 -6.25 1.33 -15.54
N ASP A 93 -5.14 0.72 -15.09
CA ASP A 93 -3.79 0.81 -15.68
C ASP A 93 -3.64 0.11 -17.06
#